data_AF-A0A3D8P2C2-F1
#
_entry.id   AF-A0A3D8P2C2-F1
#
_cell.length_a   1.000
_cell.length_b   1.000
_cell.length_c   1.000
_cell.angle_alpha   90.00
_cell.angle_beta   90.00
_cell.angle_gamma   90.00
#
_symmetry.space_group_name_H-M   'P 1'
#
loop_
_entity.id
_entity.type
_entity.pdbx_description
1 polymer ?
#
loop_
_entity_poly.entity_id
_entity_poly.type
_entity_poly.pdbx_seq_one_letter_code
_entity_poly.pdbx_strand_id
1 'polypeptide(L)' 'MARFFVRKRIFPQEVRDFFKTEVARELGLEEQIQDGYWGEVKAKDCGRVGGKIGGSMVRAMIRRAEEALARGEKV' A
#
# COMPACT_ATOMS: atom_id res chain seq x y z
N MET A 1 -14.46 15.22 18.19
CA MET A 1 -13.98 15.24 16.78
C MET A 1 -12.58 14.60 16.76
N ALA A 2 -12.39 13.47 16.08
CA ALA A 2 -11.10 12.78 16.08
C ALA A 2 -10.04 13.65 15.38
N ARG A 3 -8.97 14.02 16.10
CA ARG A 3 -7.79 14.67 15.52
C ARG A 3 -6.99 13.59 14.78
N PHE A 4 -7.17 13.48 13.48
CA PHE A 4 -6.27 12.69 12.64
C PHE A 4 -4.92 13.41 12.58
N PHE A 5 -3.90 12.83 13.22
CA PHE A 5 -2.54 13.34 13.11
C PHE A 5 -2.10 13.29 11.65
N VAL A 6 -1.66 14.43 11.10
CA VAL A 6 -1.04 14.50 9.77
C VAL A 6 0.35 13.86 9.86
N ARG A 7 0.40 12.53 9.92
CA ARG A 7 1.66 11.78 9.89
C ARG A 7 2.20 11.71 8.47
N LYS A 8 3.51 11.86 8.34
CA LYS A 8 4.22 11.65 7.08
C LYS A 8 3.93 10.25 6.56
N ARG A 9 3.48 10.14 5.31
CA ARG A 9 3.21 8.85 4.65
C ARG A 9 4.53 8.09 4.52
N ILE A 10 4.47 6.77 4.70
CA ILE A 10 5.67 5.90 4.72
C ILE A 10 6.37 5.91 3.35
N PHE A 11 5.58 5.83 2.28
CA PHE A 11 6.09 5.92 0.92
C PHE A 11 5.64 7.20 0.23
N PRO A 12 6.46 7.74 -0.71
CA PRO A 12 6.05 8.77 -1.66
C PRO A 12 4.81 8.36 -2.47
N GLN A 13 4.17 9.32 -3.13
CA GLN A 13 2.93 9.04 -3.86
C GLN A 13 3.15 8.15 -5.08
N GLU A 14 4.21 8.46 -5.80
CA GLU A 14 4.64 7.81 -7.03
C GLU A 14 4.87 6.31 -6.79
N VAL A 15 5.53 5.98 -5.68
CA VAL A 15 5.79 4.59 -5.27
C VAL A 15 4.49 3.84 -4.96
N ARG A 16 3.55 4.50 -4.26
CA ARG A 16 2.25 3.87 -3.95
C ARG A 16 1.42 3.64 -5.21
N ASP A 17 1.43 4.59 -6.12
CA ASP A 17 0.65 4.50 -7.35
C ASP A 17 1.24 3.45 -8.31
N PHE A 18 2.58 3.36 -8.40
CA PHE A 18 3.26 2.25 -9.07
C PHE A 18 2.82 0.88 -8.52
N PHE A 19 2.83 0.69 -7.20
CA PHE A 19 2.40 -0.57 -6.60
C PHE A 19 0.93 -0.91 -6.87
N LYS A 20 0.04 0.10 -6.87
CA LYS A 20 -1.37 -0.11 -7.23
C LYS A 20 -1.49 -0.65 -8.65
N THR A 21 -0.81 -0.03 -9.60
CA THR A 21 -0.84 -0.44 -11.02
C THR A 21 -0.25 -1.82 -11.22
N GLU A 22 0.91 -2.10 -10.62
CA GLU A 22 1.58 -3.40 -10.74
C GLU A 22 0.70 -4.53 -10.18
N VAL A 23 0.14 -4.33 -8.98
CA VAL A 23 -0.74 -5.33 -8.35
C VAL A 23 -2.08 -5.46 -9.09
N ALA A 24 -2.61 -4.38 -9.66
CA ALA A 24 -3.79 -4.44 -10.51
C ALA A 24 -3.56 -5.30 -11.76
N ARG A 25 -2.40 -5.11 -12.41
CA ARG A 25 -1.99 -5.89 -13.58
C ARG A 25 -1.85 -7.37 -13.25
N GLU A 26 -1.19 -7.72 -12.14
CA GLU A 26 -1.11 -9.11 -11.66
C GLU A 26 -2.48 -9.75 -11.40
N LEU A 27 -3.48 -8.95 -11.03
CA LEU A 27 -4.82 -9.41 -10.72
C LEU A 27 -5.77 -9.36 -11.93
N GLY A 28 -5.29 -8.92 -13.11
CA GLY A 28 -6.11 -8.79 -14.31
C GLY A 28 -7.18 -7.69 -14.22
N LEU A 29 -6.93 -6.64 -13.42
CA LEU A 29 -7.86 -5.54 -13.19
C LEU A 29 -7.52 -4.28 -14.00
N GLU A 30 -6.44 -4.29 -14.77
CA GLU A 30 -5.91 -3.13 -15.49
C GLU A 30 -6.94 -2.48 -16.42
N GLU A 31 -7.68 -3.28 -17.21
CA GLU A 31 -8.72 -2.78 -18.13
C GLU A 31 -9.91 -2.12 -17.43
N GLN A 32 -10.14 -2.43 -16.14
CA GLN A 32 -11.22 -1.85 -15.35
C GLN A 32 -10.82 -0.49 -14.74
N ILE A 33 -9.53 -0.15 -14.80
CA ILE A 33 -8.98 1.08 -14.23
C ILE A 33 -8.72 2.06 -15.38
N GLN A 34 -9.74 2.81 -15.75
CA GLN A 34 -9.65 3.80 -16.83
C GLN A 34 -9.04 5.10 -16.31
N ASP A 35 -7.95 5.56 -16.92
CA ASP A 35 -7.23 6.80 -16.52
C ASP A 35 -6.86 6.86 -15.03
N GLY A 36 -6.64 5.70 -14.40
CA GLY A 36 -6.36 5.61 -12.97
C GLY A 36 -7.58 5.76 -12.07
N TYR A 37 -8.80 5.78 -12.62
CA TYR A 37 -10.05 5.80 -11.88
C TYR A 37 -10.45 4.40 -11.40
N TRP A 38 -10.72 4.27 -10.10
CA TRP A 38 -11.05 2.99 -9.45
C TRP A 38 -12.55 2.86 -9.09
N GLY A 39 -13.37 3.86 -9.39
CA GLY A 39 -14.77 3.90 -8.92
C GLY A 39 -15.65 2.83 -9.55
N GLU A 40 -15.38 2.43 -10.78
CA GLU A 40 -16.11 1.36 -11.48
C GLU A 40 -15.62 -0.05 -11.10
N VAL A 41 -14.46 -0.15 -10.45
CA VAL A 41 -13.90 -1.43 -9.99
C VAL A 41 -14.67 -1.88 -8.76
N LYS A 42 -15.08 -3.16 -8.75
CA LYS A 42 -15.81 -3.73 -7.60
C LYS A 42 -15.01 -3.55 -6.31
N ALA A 43 -15.69 -3.13 -5.24
CA ALA A 43 -15.07 -2.91 -3.92
C ALA A 43 -14.27 -4.13 -3.41
N LYS A 44 -14.72 -5.35 -3.72
CA LYS A 44 -13.99 -6.60 -3.42
C LYS A 44 -12.62 -6.64 -4.09
N ASP A 45 -12.53 -6.23 -5.35
CA ASP A 45 -11.28 -6.26 -6.12
C ASP A 45 -10.34 -5.12 -5.71
N CYS A 46 -10.87 -3.94 -5.42
CA CYS A 46 -10.13 -2.87 -4.75
C CYS A 46 -9.54 -3.34 -3.41
N GLY A 47 -10.31 -4.09 -2.63
CA GLY A 47 -9.85 -4.69 -1.38
C GLY A 47 -8.73 -5.72 -1.57
N ARG A 48 -8.79 -6.52 -2.64
CA ARG A 48 -7.73 -7.49 -2.99
C ARG A 48 -6.42 -6.79 -3.35
N VAL A 49 -6.47 -5.73 -4.16
CA VAL A 49 -5.31 -4.90 -4.50
C VAL A 49 -4.71 -4.28 -3.23
N GLY A 50 -5.54 -3.57 -2.46
CA GLY A 50 -5.11 -2.91 -1.21
C GLY A 50 -4.55 -3.88 -0.19
N GLY A 51 -5.15 -5.06 -0.05
CA GLY A 51 -4.69 -6.12 0.86
C GLY A 51 -3.33 -6.71 0.47
N LYS A 52 -3.09 -6.97 -0.82
CA LYS A 52 -1.77 -7.44 -1.31
C LYS A 52 -0.66 -6.41 -1.03
N ILE A 53 -0.92 -5.13 -1.31
CA ILE A 53 0.05 -4.04 -1.10
C ILE A 53 0.28 -3.82 0.40
N GLY A 54 -0.80 -3.60 1.16
CA GLY A 54 -0.76 -3.29 2.58
C GLY A 54 -0.13 -4.42 3.40
N GLY A 55 -0.51 -5.67 3.14
CA GLY A 55 0.05 -6.82 3.85
C GLY A 55 1.56 -6.98 3.62
N SER A 56 2.02 -6.79 2.39
CA SER A 56 3.44 -6.88 2.05
C SER A 56 4.25 -5.72 2.64
N MET A 57 3.69 -4.50 2.59
CA MET A 57 4.27 -3.33 3.24
C MET A 57 4.40 -3.51 4.75
N VAL A 58 3.33 -3.95 5.43
CA VAL A 58 3.35 -4.17 6.89
C VAL A 58 4.39 -5.20 7.28
N ARG A 59 4.49 -6.32 6.55
CA ARG A 59 5.53 -7.33 6.78
C ARG A 59 6.95 -6.74 6.63
N ALA A 60 7.19 -5.95 5.59
CA ALA A 60 8.48 -5.29 5.38
C ALA A 60 8.81 -4.27 6.49
N MET A 61 7.82 -3.52 6.96
CA MET A 61 7.99 -2.58 8.07
C MET A 61 8.33 -3.29 9.38
N ILE A 62 7.63 -4.39 9.69
CA ILE A 62 7.91 -5.20 10.89
C ILE A 62 9.33 -5.73 10.83
N ARG A 63 9.71 -6.37 9.70
CA ARG A 63 11.08 -6.88 9.51
C ARG A 63 12.14 -5.79 9.71
N ARG A 64 11.94 -4.60 9.13
CA ARG A 64 12.88 -3.48 9.29
C ARG A 64 12.96 -3.02 10.74
N ALA A 65 11.84 -2.98 11.46
CA ALA A 65 11.81 -2.62 12.88
C ALA A 65 12.53 -3.67 13.74
N GLU A 66 12.32 -4.97 13.48
CA GLU A 66 13.04 -6.06 14.14
C GLU A 66 14.56 -5.97 13.90
N GLU A 67 14.96 -5.71 12.66
CA GLU A 67 16.37 -5.50 12.30
C GLU A 67 16.97 -4.26 12.99
N ALA A 68 16.20 -3.16 13.13
CA ALA A 68 16.63 -1.97 13.86
C ALA A 68 16.81 -2.24 15.36
N LEU A 69 15.87 -2.96 15.99
CA LEU A 69 15.98 -3.39 17.38
C LEU A 69 17.20 -4.29 17.60
N ALA A 70 17.46 -5.23 16.69
CA ALA A 70 18.63 -6.10 16.75
C ALA A 70 19.96 -5.32 16.66
N ARG A 71 19.98 -4.19 15.95
CA ARG A 71 21.12 -3.27 15.86
C ARG A 71 21.21 -2.27 17.04
N GLY A 72 20.25 -2.28 17.96
CA GLY A 72 20.19 -1.31 19.06
C GLY A 72 19.82 0.12 18.63
N GLU A 73 19.24 0.28 17.44
CA GLU A 73 18.71 1.57 16.98
C GLU A 73 17.45 1.92 17.78
N LYS A 74 17.33 3.19 18.23
CA LYS A 74 16.10 3.67 18.85
C LYS A 74 15.01 3.77 17.78
N VAL A 75 13.97 2.97 17.93
CA VAL A 75 12.79 2.90 17.05
C VAL A 75 11.80 4.01 17.37
#